data_AF-A0A6N7MEH9-F1
#
_entry.id   AF-A0A6N7MEH9-F1
#
_cell.length_a   1.000
_cell.length_b   1.000
_cell.length_c   1.000
_cell.angle_alpha   90.00
_cell.angle_beta   90.00
_cell.angle_gamma   90.00
#
_symmetry.space_group_name_H-M   'P 1'
#
loop_
_entity.id
_entity.type
_entity.pdbx_description
1 polymer ?
#
loop_
_entity_poly.entity_id
_entity_poly.type
_entity_poly.pdbx_seq_one_letter_code
_entity_poly.pdbx_strand_id
1 'polypeptide(L)'
;MREKERIEKIAICPEAQRLLHILLEENPEFSAIIRQAEDEEEASENIRKWVIQYMKDRQNAYTYYQHKTGGKGKYEKLSWKDFAAIRILDYLDHAGREFENLNLRGQISVNHPFKQIWLAVHHGKGGGKPPFFEDMIQLFRQYSGKSERTLPPKEKVLAWMNRHPSGLDPEIIKIRKENRERIINIIIDRIDSGVIKSKRFSYEPGLTKQEKFSKCLEWWNDGRFHLRFAARSPDLLNKMLDYSLDPETMELLYEAKNAGIPFFINPYYLSLLNTSEPDFSVGADLAIRDYVIYSKELIEEFGHIVAWEKEDIVEPGKPNAAGWLLPNETNIHRRYPEVAILIPDTMGRACGGLCTSCQRMYDFQRGHLNFNLEKLVPGEKWSDKLIYL
;
A
#
# COMPACT_ATOMS: atom_id res chain seq x y z
N MET A 1 7.41 28.48 13.26
CA MET A 1 7.60 28.55 11.79
C MET A 1 6.63 27.57 11.17
N ARG A 2 5.85 28.00 10.18
CA ARG A 2 5.00 27.08 9.42
C ARG A 2 5.90 26.11 8.66
N GLU A 3 5.52 24.85 8.51
CA GLU A 3 6.33 23.81 7.87
C GLU A 3 6.78 24.18 6.44
N LYS A 4 5.95 24.96 5.73
CA LYS A 4 6.27 25.66 4.47
C LYS A 4 7.58 26.45 4.53
N GLU A 5 7.78 27.23 5.59
CA GLU A 5 9.00 28.06 5.82
C GLU A 5 10.22 27.20 6.19
N ARG A 6 10.02 25.93 6.55
CA ARG A 6 11.07 24.99 6.93
C ARG A 6 11.65 24.29 5.69
N ILE A 7 10.82 23.78 4.78
CA ILE A 7 11.25 23.04 3.58
C ILE A 7 12.07 23.92 2.63
N GLU A 8 11.66 25.17 2.44
CA GLU A 8 12.36 26.14 1.58
C GLU A 8 13.81 26.39 2.02
N LYS A 9 14.11 26.22 3.32
CA LYS A 9 15.44 26.43 3.89
C LYS A 9 16.33 25.18 3.84
N ILE A 10 15.76 24.00 3.56
CA ILE A 10 16.48 22.73 3.54
C ILE A 10 17.29 22.64 2.24
N ALA A 11 18.59 22.41 2.39
CA ALA A 11 19.49 22.13 1.26
C ALA A 11 19.13 20.79 0.61
N ILE A 12 19.20 20.73 -0.71
CA ILE A 12 19.06 19.45 -1.43
C ILE A 12 20.34 18.63 -1.30
N CYS A 13 20.22 17.30 -1.18
CA CYS A 13 21.36 16.41 -1.02
C CYS A 13 22.21 16.31 -2.32
N PRO A 14 23.46 15.83 -2.27
CA PRO A 14 24.33 15.74 -3.45
C PRO A 14 23.73 14.93 -4.61
N GLU A 15 22.97 13.88 -4.32
CA GLU A 15 22.28 13.10 -5.33
C GLU A 15 21.17 13.89 -6.04
N ALA A 16 20.35 14.61 -5.27
CA ALA A 16 19.34 15.51 -5.81
C ALA A 16 19.97 16.64 -6.64
N GLN A 17 21.15 17.15 -6.26
CA GLN A 17 21.88 18.14 -7.07
C GLN A 17 22.33 17.57 -8.41
N ARG A 18 22.84 16.33 -8.44
CA ARG A 18 23.19 15.65 -9.70
C ARG A 18 21.97 15.46 -10.61
N LEU A 19 20.83 15.05 -10.04
CA LEU A 19 19.59 14.90 -10.81
C LEU A 19 19.05 16.24 -11.31
N LEU A 20 19.12 17.30 -10.51
CA LEU A 20 18.79 18.65 -10.96
C LEU A 20 19.67 19.07 -12.14
N HIS A 21 20.96 18.78 -12.11
CA HIS A 21 21.85 19.07 -13.23
C HIS A 21 21.40 18.34 -14.50
N ILE A 22 21.13 17.04 -14.42
CA ILE A 22 20.59 16.24 -15.53
C ILE A 22 19.29 16.86 -16.07
N LEU A 23 18.36 17.24 -15.18
CA LEU A 23 17.10 17.88 -15.57
C LEU A 23 17.34 19.14 -16.42
N LEU A 24 18.27 20.01 -15.98
CA LEU A 24 18.56 21.27 -16.66
C LEU A 24 19.34 21.08 -17.96
N GLU A 25 20.30 20.15 -18.00
CA GLU A 25 21.09 19.85 -19.19
C GLU A 25 20.23 19.23 -20.30
N GLU A 26 19.33 18.31 -19.93
CA GLU A 26 18.46 17.67 -20.90
C GLU A 26 17.37 18.59 -21.43
N ASN A 27 17.07 19.70 -20.74
CA ASN A 27 15.96 20.60 -21.05
C ASN A 27 16.42 22.06 -21.09
N PRO A 28 17.15 22.48 -22.14
CA PRO A 28 17.78 23.80 -22.21
C PRO A 28 16.77 24.95 -22.19
N GLU A 29 15.61 24.81 -22.84
CA GLU A 29 14.54 25.83 -22.78
C GLU A 29 13.99 26.02 -21.36
N PHE A 30 13.71 24.92 -20.67
CA PHE A 30 13.27 24.94 -19.27
C PHE A 30 14.36 25.53 -18.35
N SER A 31 15.62 25.12 -18.56
CA SER A 31 16.78 25.64 -17.83
C SER A 31 16.93 27.15 -17.99
N ALA A 32 16.77 27.67 -19.22
CA ALA A 32 16.79 29.10 -19.48
C ALA A 32 15.65 29.82 -18.73
N ILE A 33 14.42 29.31 -18.80
CA ILE A 33 13.27 29.88 -18.10
C ILE A 33 13.51 29.96 -16.59
N ILE A 34 13.94 28.85 -15.96
CA ILE A 34 14.15 28.81 -14.50
C ILE A 34 15.31 29.74 -14.08
N ARG A 35 16.40 29.79 -14.83
CA ARG A 35 17.59 30.58 -14.48
C ARG A 35 17.41 32.08 -14.66
N GLN A 36 16.57 32.49 -15.62
CA GLN A 36 16.33 33.90 -15.91
C GLN A 36 15.26 34.53 -15.02
N ALA A 37 14.35 33.72 -14.48
CA ALA A 37 13.30 34.20 -13.58
C ALA A 37 13.88 34.76 -12.28
N GLU A 38 13.49 35.99 -11.94
CA GLU A 38 13.89 36.72 -10.73
C GLU A 38 13.31 36.07 -9.47
N ASP A 39 12.12 35.49 -9.57
CA ASP A 39 11.44 34.80 -8.48
C ASP A 39 10.62 33.57 -8.95
N GLU A 40 10.01 32.89 -7.98
CA GLU A 40 9.21 31.68 -8.20
C GLU A 40 7.92 31.92 -8.98
N GLU A 41 7.34 33.12 -8.89
CA GLU A 41 6.11 33.48 -9.58
C GLU A 41 6.40 33.72 -11.06
N GLU A 42 7.47 34.46 -11.34
CA GLU A 42 7.94 34.71 -12.69
C GLU A 42 8.34 33.39 -13.38
N ALA A 43 9.04 32.50 -12.67
CA ALA A 43 9.39 31.17 -13.19
C ALA A 43 8.14 30.39 -13.60
N SER A 44 7.13 30.36 -12.73
CA SER A 44 5.88 29.65 -12.96
C SER A 44 5.10 30.22 -14.15
N GLU A 45 5.04 31.56 -14.26
CA GLU A 45 4.35 32.24 -15.37
C GLU A 45 5.08 32.04 -16.71
N ASN A 46 6.41 32.06 -16.71
CA ASN A 46 7.19 31.83 -17.92
C ASN A 46 7.08 30.37 -18.40
N ILE A 47 7.06 29.39 -17.48
CA ILE A 47 6.76 27.99 -17.82
C ILE A 47 5.35 27.87 -18.41
N ARG A 48 4.35 28.51 -17.79
CA ARG A 48 2.97 28.51 -18.27
C ARG A 48 2.90 29.02 -19.71
N LYS A 49 3.48 30.19 -20.00
CA LYS A 49 3.51 30.77 -21.34
C LYS A 49 4.15 29.84 -22.36
N TRP A 50 5.28 29.23 -22.02
CA TRP A 50 5.99 28.29 -22.88
C TRP A 50 5.15 27.06 -23.22
N VAL A 51 4.51 26.44 -22.22
CA VAL A 51 3.68 25.25 -22.44
C VAL A 51 2.37 25.59 -23.16
N ILE A 52 1.75 26.73 -22.86
CA ILE A 52 0.56 27.21 -23.58
C ILE A 52 0.89 27.50 -25.05
N GLN A 53 2.07 28.05 -25.35
CA GLN A 53 2.52 28.25 -26.72
C GLN A 53 2.62 26.92 -27.48
N TYR A 54 3.15 25.86 -26.85
CA TYR A 54 3.14 24.51 -27.41
C TYR A 54 1.71 23.97 -27.66
N MET A 55 0.74 24.34 -26.83
CA MET A 55 -0.65 23.90 -26.96
C MET A 55 -1.44 24.61 -28.06
N LYS A 56 -1.01 25.79 -28.54
CA LYS A 56 -1.76 26.60 -29.53
C LYS A 56 -2.07 25.82 -30.81
N ASP A 57 -1.13 25.02 -31.29
CA ASP A 57 -1.29 24.22 -32.51
C ASP A 57 -1.95 22.85 -32.24
N ARG A 58 -2.39 22.59 -31.00
CA ARG A 58 -2.90 21.30 -30.52
C ARG A 58 -4.26 21.45 -29.87
N GLN A 59 -5.26 21.77 -30.68
CA GLN A 59 -6.62 22.06 -30.23
C GLN A 59 -7.23 20.96 -29.32
N ASN A 60 -6.94 19.69 -29.60
CA ASN A 60 -7.42 18.57 -28.77
C ASN A 60 -6.85 18.63 -27.35
N ALA A 61 -5.54 18.83 -27.21
CA ALA A 61 -4.86 18.94 -25.91
C ALA A 61 -5.30 20.18 -25.15
N TYR A 62 -5.35 21.34 -25.82
CA TYR A 62 -5.78 22.60 -25.21
C TYR A 62 -7.23 22.54 -24.71
N THR A 63 -8.15 21.99 -25.52
CA THR A 63 -9.56 21.86 -25.11
C THR A 63 -9.75 20.86 -23.98
N TYR A 64 -8.95 19.78 -23.96
CA TYR A 64 -8.96 18.80 -22.88
C TYR A 64 -8.49 19.43 -21.56
N TYR A 65 -7.38 20.16 -21.60
CA TYR A 65 -6.85 20.91 -20.45
C TYR A 65 -7.86 21.92 -19.88
N GLN A 66 -8.55 22.68 -20.72
CA GLN A 66 -9.55 23.66 -20.26
C GLN A 66 -10.82 23.03 -19.64
N HIS A 67 -10.89 21.70 -19.52
CA HIS A 67 -12.06 20.95 -19.03
C HIS A 67 -13.38 21.26 -19.79
N LYS A 68 -13.30 21.88 -20.96
CA LYS A 68 -14.46 22.34 -21.74
C LYS A 68 -15.27 21.19 -22.35
N THR A 69 -14.64 20.02 -22.52
CA THR A 69 -15.31 18.80 -22.97
C THR A 69 -14.62 17.59 -22.32
N GLY A 70 -15.22 17.03 -21.26
CA GLY A 70 -14.79 15.74 -20.72
C GLY A 70 -15.16 14.60 -21.68
N GLY A 71 -14.32 13.56 -21.77
CA GLY A 71 -14.68 12.36 -22.51
C GLY A 71 -13.51 11.50 -23.00
N LYS A 72 -13.72 10.18 -22.95
CA LYS A 72 -12.76 9.13 -23.39
C LYS A 72 -12.21 9.37 -24.81
N GLY A 73 -13.06 9.82 -25.74
CA GLY A 73 -12.67 10.00 -27.15
C GLY A 73 -11.69 11.14 -27.44
N LYS A 74 -11.53 12.15 -26.55
CA LYS A 74 -10.47 13.17 -26.69
C LYS A 74 -9.20 12.76 -25.96
N TYR A 75 -9.33 12.09 -24.82
CA TYR A 75 -8.21 11.49 -24.11
C TYR A 75 -7.39 10.54 -25.00
N GLU A 76 -8.08 9.71 -25.79
CA GLU A 76 -7.44 8.77 -26.73
C GLU A 76 -6.72 9.46 -27.90
N LYS A 77 -6.99 10.74 -28.15
CA LYS A 77 -6.35 11.54 -29.21
C LYS A 77 -5.10 12.30 -28.73
N LEU A 78 -4.80 12.26 -27.43
CA LEU A 78 -3.65 12.96 -26.87
C LEU A 78 -2.35 12.22 -27.24
N SER A 79 -1.38 12.97 -27.71
CA SER A 79 -0.02 12.47 -27.92
C SER A 79 0.69 12.22 -26.58
N TRP A 80 1.76 11.43 -26.57
CA TRP A 80 2.57 11.22 -25.36
C TRP A 80 3.11 12.54 -24.79
N LYS A 81 3.49 13.48 -25.66
CA LYS A 81 3.96 14.82 -25.29
C LYS A 81 2.82 15.71 -24.74
N ASP A 82 1.60 15.56 -25.26
CA ASP A 82 0.42 16.31 -24.81
C ASP A 82 0.13 16.00 -23.33
N PHE A 83 0.26 14.73 -22.91
CA PHE A 83 0.07 14.33 -21.50
C PHE A 83 1.02 15.06 -20.54
N ALA A 84 2.30 15.21 -20.91
CA ALA A 84 3.25 15.96 -20.08
C ALA A 84 2.92 17.44 -20.04
N ALA A 85 2.56 18.02 -21.19
CA ALA A 85 2.18 19.41 -21.28
C ALA A 85 0.96 19.74 -20.41
N ILE A 86 -0.07 18.88 -20.43
CA ILE A 86 -1.24 18.99 -19.54
C ILE A 86 -0.80 18.86 -18.07
N ARG A 87 0.02 17.86 -17.72
CA ARG A 87 0.49 17.67 -16.33
C ARG A 87 1.29 18.86 -15.79
N ILE A 88 2.13 19.48 -16.62
CA ILE A 88 2.88 20.70 -16.23
C ILE A 88 1.89 21.84 -15.92
N LEU A 89 0.86 22.02 -16.74
CA LEU A 89 -0.17 23.03 -16.50
C LEU A 89 -1.02 22.72 -15.27
N ASP A 90 -1.40 21.46 -15.05
CA ASP A 90 -2.11 21.02 -13.84
C ASP A 90 -1.28 21.31 -12.57
N TYR A 91 0.03 21.05 -12.61
CA TYR A 91 0.94 21.41 -11.52
C TYR A 91 0.98 22.91 -11.24
N LEU A 92 0.91 23.75 -12.28
CA LEU A 92 0.86 25.20 -12.13
C LEU A 92 -0.50 25.70 -11.62
N ASP A 93 -1.60 25.10 -12.08
CA ASP A 93 -2.97 25.48 -11.69
C ASP A 93 -3.33 25.08 -10.26
N HIS A 94 -2.61 24.08 -9.74
CA HIS A 94 -2.84 23.52 -8.40
C HIS A 94 -1.67 23.80 -7.46
N ALA A 95 -0.70 24.60 -7.90
CA ALA A 95 0.37 25.09 -7.04
C ALA A 95 -0.19 25.92 -5.88
N GLY A 96 0.38 25.76 -4.69
CA GLY A 96 -0.03 26.45 -3.48
C GLY A 96 -1.26 25.88 -2.78
N ARG A 97 -1.86 24.82 -3.30
CA ARG A 97 -2.88 24.08 -2.57
C ARG A 97 -2.28 23.45 -1.32
N GLU A 98 -2.99 23.61 -0.22
CA GLU A 98 -2.65 23.06 1.09
C GLU A 98 -3.53 21.85 1.36
N PHE A 99 -2.92 20.77 1.83
CA PHE A 99 -3.61 19.53 2.16
C PHE A 99 -3.16 19.07 3.54
N GLU A 100 -4.14 18.82 4.41
CA GLU A 100 -3.87 18.09 5.65
C GLU A 100 -3.45 16.67 5.31
N ASN A 101 -2.23 16.32 5.70
CA ASN A 101 -1.67 15.00 5.54
C ASN A 101 -1.89 14.20 6.82
N LEU A 102 -2.95 13.42 6.80
CA LEU A 102 -3.36 12.54 7.87
C LEU A 102 -2.30 11.48 8.23
N ASN A 103 -1.50 11.04 7.25
CA ASN A 103 -0.38 10.10 7.48
C ASN A 103 0.85 10.77 8.13
N LEU A 104 0.87 12.10 8.20
CA LEU A 104 1.88 12.88 8.92
C LEU A 104 1.24 13.60 10.11
N ARG A 105 0.28 12.95 10.77
CA ARG A 105 -0.36 13.45 12.00
C ARG A 105 -1.02 14.83 11.82
N GLY A 106 -1.65 15.04 10.67
CA GLY A 106 -2.36 16.28 10.34
C GLY A 106 -1.45 17.43 9.92
N GLN A 107 -0.17 17.17 9.61
CA GLN A 107 0.72 18.19 9.05
C GLN A 107 0.17 18.73 7.72
N ILE A 108 0.29 20.03 7.52
CA ILE A 108 -0.11 20.67 6.27
C ILE A 108 0.99 20.49 5.23
N SER A 109 0.70 19.73 4.18
CA SER A 109 1.53 19.62 2.99
C SER A 109 1.09 20.65 1.96
N VAL A 110 2.06 21.37 1.37
CA VAL A 110 1.80 22.36 0.32
C VAL A 110 2.47 21.90 -0.97
N ASN A 111 1.74 21.88 -2.07
CA ASN A 111 2.26 21.45 -3.36
C ASN A 111 2.81 22.65 -4.16
N HIS A 112 4.13 22.72 -4.38
CA HIS A 112 4.76 23.75 -5.22
C HIS A 112 5.96 23.20 -6.02
N PRO A 113 5.74 22.38 -7.05
CA PRO A 113 6.82 21.66 -7.71
C PRO A 113 7.80 22.59 -8.43
N PHE A 114 7.33 23.63 -9.13
CA PHE A 114 8.22 24.53 -9.87
C PHE A 114 8.97 25.52 -8.97
N LYS A 115 8.34 25.98 -7.89
CA LYS A 115 9.02 26.73 -6.82
C LYS A 115 10.18 25.93 -6.24
N GLN A 116 9.95 24.64 -5.97
CA GLN A 116 10.98 23.76 -5.43
C GLN A 116 12.18 23.62 -6.37
N ILE A 117 11.94 23.55 -7.68
CA ILE A 117 13.01 23.56 -8.69
C ILE A 117 13.72 24.93 -8.72
N TRP A 118 12.97 26.04 -8.72
CA TRP A 118 13.54 27.39 -8.72
C TRP A 118 14.47 27.61 -7.50
N LEU A 119 14.02 27.28 -6.29
CA LEU A 119 14.82 27.32 -5.06
C LEU A 119 16.07 26.43 -5.15
N ALA A 120 15.95 25.26 -5.79
CA ALA A 120 17.07 24.35 -5.96
C ALA A 120 18.12 24.91 -6.92
N VAL A 121 17.70 25.57 -8.01
CA VAL A 121 18.60 26.18 -8.99
C VAL A 121 19.31 27.41 -8.42
N HIS A 122 18.57 28.32 -7.77
CA HIS A 122 19.10 29.61 -7.34
C HIS A 122 19.77 29.57 -5.97
N HIS A 123 19.39 28.63 -5.11
CA HIS A 123 19.85 28.59 -3.73
C HIS A 123 20.38 27.24 -3.26
N GLY A 124 20.31 26.19 -4.09
CA GLY A 124 20.64 24.82 -3.68
C GLY A 124 19.72 24.29 -2.57
N LYS A 125 18.50 24.85 -2.45
CA LYS A 125 17.53 24.57 -1.38
C LYS A 125 16.16 24.17 -1.92
N GLY A 126 15.13 24.13 -1.08
CA GLY A 126 13.77 23.72 -1.44
C GLY A 126 13.42 22.29 -0.99
N GLY A 127 14.33 21.58 -0.32
CA GLY A 127 14.06 20.28 0.29
C GLY A 127 13.65 19.15 -0.66
N GLY A 128 13.91 19.30 -1.97
CA GLY A 128 13.66 18.26 -2.97
C GLY A 128 14.49 17.01 -2.71
N LYS A 129 13.83 15.86 -2.65
CA LYS A 129 14.50 14.55 -2.55
C LYS A 129 14.76 13.97 -3.95
N PRO A 130 15.72 13.04 -4.12
CA PRO A 130 16.04 12.44 -5.41
C PRO A 130 14.81 11.96 -6.23
N PRO A 131 13.81 11.26 -5.65
CA PRO A 131 12.65 10.79 -6.42
C PRO A 131 11.81 11.92 -7.04
N PHE A 132 11.77 13.10 -6.39
CA PHE A 132 11.09 14.27 -6.97
C PHE A 132 11.78 14.72 -8.25
N PHE A 133 13.11 14.83 -8.24
CA PHE A 133 13.86 15.23 -9.43
C PHE A 133 13.82 14.16 -10.52
N GLU A 134 13.82 12.87 -10.17
CA GLU A 134 13.60 11.78 -11.13
C GLU A 134 12.26 11.90 -11.85
N ASP A 135 11.17 12.15 -11.10
CA ASP A 135 9.85 12.37 -11.70
C ASP A 135 9.84 13.59 -12.63
N MET A 136 10.47 14.70 -12.22
CA MET A 136 10.60 15.89 -13.07
C MET A 136 11.43 15.60 -14.33
N ILE A 137 12.53 14.85 -14.25
CA ILE A 137 13.32 14.44 -15.42
C ILE A 137 12.45 13.64 -16.38
N GLN A 138 11.70 12.65 -15.90
CA GLN A 138 10.85 11.84 -16.77
C GLN A 138 9.70 12.65 -17.38
N LEU A 139 9.09 13.55 -16.61
CA LEU A 139 8.08 14.48 -17.09
C LEU A 139 8.63 15.37 -18.22
N PHE A 140 9.82 15.93 -18.05
CA PHE A 140 10.43 16.79 -19.06
C PHE A 140 11.05 16.02 -20.24
N ARG A 141 11.48 14.76 -20.06
CA ARG A 141 11.79 13.86 -21.19
C ARG A 141 10.53 13.56 -22.02
N GLN A 142 9.40 13.34 -21.37
CA GLN A 142 8.11 13.17 -22.03
C GLN A 142 7.72 14.47 -22.77
N TYR A 143 7.84 15.63 -22.13
CA TYR A 143 7.53 16.92 -22.74
C TYR A 143 8.48 17.30 -23.87
N SER A 144 9.78 17.01 -23.77
CA SER A 144 10.73 17.27 -24.86
C SER A 144 10.56 16.30 -26.03
N GLY A 145 9.90 15.15 -25.81
CA GLY A 145 9.77 14.08 -26.80
C GLY A 145 10.95 13.11 -26.80
N LYS A 146 11.86 13.21 -25.82
CA LYS A 146 12.97 12.27 -25.61
C LYS A 146 12.52 10.93 -25.02
N SER A 147 11.39 10.91 -24.32
CA SER A 147 10.75 9.67 -23.86
C SER A 147 9.69 9.24 -24.86
N GLU A 148 9.72 7.97 -25.25
CA GLU A 148 8.68 7.34 -26.06
C GLU A 148 7.92 6.31 -25.24
N ARG A 149 6.59 6.27 -25.42
CA ARG A 149 5.75 5.27 -24.79
C ARG A 149 5.84 3.96 -25.57
N THR A 150 6.64 3.03 -25.08
CA THR A 150 6.75 1.67 -25.62
C THR A 150 6.09 0.67 -24.68
N LEU A 151 5.08 -0.05 -25.16
CA LEU A 151 4.50 -1.17 -24.43
C LEU A 151 5.30 -2.43 -24.76
N PRO A 152 5.77 -3.20 -23.76
CA PRO A 152 6.48 -4.44 -24.03
C PRO A 152 5.53 -5.43 -24.73
N PRO A 153 6.01 -6.16 -25.75
CA PRO A 153 5.21 -7.21 -26.36
C PRO A 153 5.00 -8.36 -25.37
N LYS A 154 3.95 -9.16 -25.59
CA LYS A 154 3.56 -10.26 -24.70
C LYS A 154 4.72 -11.22 -24.43
N GLU A 155 5.50 -11.52 -25.45
CA GLU A 155 6.65 -12.44 -25.40
C GLU A 155 7.72 -11.93 -24.44
N LYS A 156 7.94 -10.61 -24.41
CA LYS A 156 8.88 -9.97 -23.48
C LYS A 156 8.37 -10.02 -22.05
N VAL A 157 7.07 -9.79 -21.85
CA VAL A 157 6.44 -9.93 -20.52
C VAL A 157 6.55 -11.37 -20.01
N LEU A 158 6.24 -12.35 -20.86
CA LEU A 158 6.39 -13.77 -20.54
C LEU A 158 7.85 -14.14 -20.23
N ALA A 159 8.80 -13.65 -21.02
CA ALA A 159 10.22 -13.86 -20.76
C ALA A 159 10.63 -13.27 -19.40
N TRP A 160 10.12 -12.10 -19.02
CA TRP A 160 10.37 -11.53 -17.69
C TRP A 160 9.79 -12.36 -16.55
N MET A 161 8.57 -12.89 -16.73
CA MET A 161 7.92 -13.77 -15.76
C MET A 161 8.71 -15.08 -15.59
N ASN A 162 9.18 -15.68 -16.68
CA ASN A 162 9.93 -16.93 -16.68
C ASN A 162 11.34 -16.83 -16.07
N ARG A 163 11.81 -15.63 -15.69
CA ARG A 163 13.08 -15.47 -14.93
C ARG A 163 12.96 -15.92 -13.49
N HIS A 164 11.74 -16.06 -12.97
CA HIS A 164 11.49 -16.43 -11.58
C HIS A 164 10.78 -17.78 -11.52
N PRO A 165 11.12 -18.63 -10.54
CA PRO A 165 10.43 -19.90 -10.36
C PRO A 165 8.95 -19.68 -10.08
N SER A 166 8.12 -20.59 -10.60
CA SER A 166 6.70 -20.60 -10.30
C SER A 166 6.46 -21.24 -8.94
N GLY A 167 5.46 -20.76 -8.21
CA GLY A 167 4.96 -21.46 -7.01
C GLY A 167 4.38 -22.85 -7.31
N LEU A 168 4.22 -23.19 -8.58
CA LEU A 168 3.75 -24.49 -9.08
C LEU A 168 4.88 -25.40 -9.55
N ASP A 169 6.14 -24.97 -9.47
CA ASP A 169 7.27 -25.81 -9.85
C ASP A 169 7.38 -27.02 -8.89
N PRO A 170 7.70 -28.23 -9.39
CA PRO A 170 7.72 -29.45 -8.58
C PRO A 170 8.57 -29.35 -7.31
N GLU A 171 9.73 -28.71 -7.41
CA GLU A 171 10.64 -28.51 -6.28
C GLU A 171 10.04 -27.58 -5.21
N ILE A 172 9.36 -26.51 -5.62
CA ILE A 172 8.67 -25.59 -4.70
C ILE A 172 7.48 -26.28 -4.04
N ILE A 173 6.72 -27.09 -4.79
CA ILE A 173 5.61 -27.88 -4.24
C ILE A 173 6.13 -28.86 -3.17
N LYS A 174 7.28 -29.48 -3.41
CA LYS A 174 7.91 -30.40 -2.45
C LYS A 174 8.27 -29.67 -1.14
N ILE A 175 8.91 -28.51 -1.22
CA ILE A 175 9.23 -27.68 -0.04
C ILE A 175 7.97 -27.31 0.74
N ARG A 176 6.92 -26.85 0.04
CA ARG A 176 5.64 -26.49 0.69
C ARG A 176 4.95 -27.69 1.35
N LYS A 177 5.10 -28.89 0.76
CA LYS A 177 4.62 -30.13 1.36
C LYS A 177 5.37 -30.40 2.68
N GLU A 178 6.69 -30.33 2.68
CA GLU A 178 7.52 -30.51 3.88
C GLU A 178 7.13 -29.51 4.99
N ASN A 179 6.97 -28.22 4.63
CA ASN A 179 6.49 -27.19 5.54
C ASN A 179 5.12 -27.51 6.14
N ARG A 180 4.15 -27.92 5.32
CA ARG A 180 2.82 -28.33 5.78
C ARG A 180 2.91 -29.49 6.77
N GLU A 181 3.69 -30.51 6.48
CA GLU A 181 3.82 -31.70 7.32
C GLU A 181 4.43 -31.35 8.68
N ARG A 182 5.44 -30.48 8.72
CA ARG A 182 5.99 -29.92 9.96
C ARG A 182 4.94 -29.16 10.77
N ILE A 183 4.19 -28.25 10.13
CA ILE A 183 3.13 -27.47 10.78
C ILE A 183 2.03 -28.39 11.34
N ILE A 184 1.62 -29.42 10.59
CA ILE A 184 0.66 -30.42 11.05
C ILE A 184 1.15 -31.12 12.31
N ASN A 185 2.41 -31.55 12.37
CA ASN A 185 2.98 -32.17 13.57
C ASN A 185 2.92 -31.24 14.79
N ILE A 186 3.25 -29.95 14.61
CA ILE A 186 3.12 -28.95 15.69
C ILE A 186 1.67 -28.81 16.15
N ILE A 187 0.70 -28.86 15.23
CA ILE A 187 -0.73 -28.79 15.57
C ILE A 187 -1.17 -30.04 16.35
N ILE A 188 -0.76 -31.24 15.92
CA ILE A 188 -1.04 -32.50 16.63
C ILE A 188 -0.55 -32.40 18.08
N ASP A 189 0.72 -32.01 18.28
CA ASP A 189 1.32 -31.89 19.61
C ASP A 189 0.56 -30.89 20.50
N ARG A 190 0.05 -29.80 19.91
CA ARG A 190 -0.74 -28.78 20.63
C ARG A 190 -2.15 -29.26 20.99
N ILE A 191 -2.75 -30.13 20.18
CA ILE A 191 -4.03 -30.77 20.50
C ILE A 191 -3.82 -31.80 21.62
N ASP A 192 -2.80 -32.63 21.50
CA ASP A 192 -2.50 -33.70 22.47
C ASP A 192 -2.11 -33.16 23.84
N SER A 193 -1.34 -32.06 23.89
CA SER A 193 -1.01 -31.36 25.14
C SER A 193 -2.19 -30.57 25.73
N GLY A 194 -3.32 -30.47 25.02
CA GLY A 194 -4.49 -29.71 25.47
C GLY A 194 -4.32 -28.18 25.43
N VAL A 195 -3.22 -27.67 24.87
CA VAL A 195 -2.95 -26.23 24.70
C VAL A 195 -4.00 -25.58 23.80
N ILE A 196 -4.45 -26.30 22.76
CA ILE A 196 -5.61 -25.88 21.95
C ILE A 196 -6.67 -26.96 22.04
N LYS A 197 -7.90 -26.56 22.36
CA LYS A 197 -9.08 -27.43 22.32
C LYS A 197 -9.93 -27.07 21.11
N SER A 198 -10.59 -28.03 20.47
CA SER A 198 -11.56 -27.75 19.40
C SER A 198 -12.65 -28.81 19.45
N LYS A 199 -13.92 -28.40 19.40
CA LYS A 199 -15.04 -29.35 19.31
C LYS A 199 -15.12 -30.03 17.94
N ARG A 200 -14.68 -29.34 16.89
CA ARG A 200 -14.74 -29.81 15.49
C ARG A 200 -13.49 -30.59 15.10
N PHE A 201 -12.32 -30.15 15.58
CA PHE A 201 -11.02 -30.70 15.22
C PHE A 201 -10.41 -31.39 16.43
N SER A 202 -10.98 -32.54 16.79
CA SER A 202 -10.55 -33.38 17.90
C SER A 202 -10.28 -34.81 17.44
N TYR A 203 -9.40 -35.48 18.18
CA TYR A 203 -9.08 -36.89 17.97
C TYR A 203 -9.97 -37.78 18.82
N GLU A 204 -10.28 -38.94 18.29
CA GLU A 204 -10.82 -40.03 19.11
C GLU A 204 -9.70 -40.55 20.02
N PRO A 205 -10.04 -41.03 21.24
CA PRO A 205 -9.06 -41.66 22.11
C PRO A 205 -8.37 -42.85 21.44
N GLY A 206 -7.08 -43.04 21.68
CA GLY A 206 -6.33 -44.21 21.21
C GLY A 206 -5.76 -44.15 19.79
N LEU A 207 -5.99 -43.06 19.04
CA LEU A 207 -5.35 -42.88 17.74
C LEU A 207 -3.82 -42.78 17.85
N THR A 208 -3.12 -43.45 16.95
CA THR A 208 -1.67 -43.34 16.77
C THR A 208 -1.29 -42.00 16.15
N LYS A 209 0.00 -41.61 16.26
CA LYS A 209 0.50 -40.36 15.66
C LYS A 209 0.25 -40.30 14.15
N GLN A 210 0.40 -41.43 13.45
CA GLN A 210 0.19 -41.52 12.00
C GLN A 210 -1.28 -41.33 11.62
N GLU A 211 -2.22 -41.93 12.37
CA GLU A 211 -3.65 -41.73 12.13
C GLU A 211 -4.09 -40.29 12.40
N LYS A 212 -3.56 -39.66 13.47
CA LYS A 212 -3.80 -38.24 13.76
C LYS A 212 -3.30 -37.34 12.62
N PHE A 213 -2.14 -37.67 12.06
CA PHE A 213 -1.56 -36.96 10.92
C PHE A 213 -2.43 -37.09 9.67
N SER A 214 -2.88 -38.29 9.32
CA SER A 214 -3.82 -38.51 8.21
C SER A 214 -5.11 -37.71 8.40
N LYS A 215 -5.67 -37.71 9.62
CA LYS A 215 -6.87 -36.90 9.94
C LYS A 215 -6.62 -35.39 9.79
N CYS A 216 -5.44 -34.91 10.17
CA CYS A 216 -5.06 -33.51 9.95
C CYS A 216 -4.88 -33.16 8.47
N LEU A 217 -4.39 -34.08 7.63
CA LEU A 217 -4.34 -33.87 6.19
C LEU A 217 -5.75 -33.73 5.59
N GLU A 218 -6.72 -34.47 6.09
CA GLU A 218 -8.13 -34.28 5.71
C GLU A 218 -8.64 -32.90 6.15
N TRP A 219 -8.41 -32.52 7.42
CA TRP A 219 -8.80 -31.22 7.96
C TRP A 219 -8.10 -30.05 7.28
N TRP A 220 -6.91 -30.25 6.70
CA TRP A 220 -6.19 -29.22 5.96
C TRP A 220 -7.01 -28.64 4.79
N ASN A 221 -7.96 -29.41 4.25
CA ASN A 221 -8.86 -28.96 3.18
C ASN A 221 -10.05 -28.14 3.70
N ASP A 222 -10.19 -27.97 5.02
CA ASP A 222 -11.23 -27.18 5.65
C ASP A 222 -10.68 -25.78 6.03
N GLY A 223 -11.24 -24.72 5.43
CA GLY A 223 -10.86 -23.34 5.77
C GLY A 223 -11.00 -23.00 7.26
N ARG A 224 -11.93 -23.65 7.98
CA ARG A 224 -12.10 -23.43 9.43
C ARG A 224 -10.97 -24.03 10.26
N PHE A 225 -10.28 -25.05 9.75
CA PHE A 225 -9.07 -25.59 10.39
C PHE A 225 -7.99 -24.51 10.43
N HIS A 226 -7.78 -23.84 9.31
CA HIS A 226 -6.80 -22.77 9.17
C HIS A 226 -7.08 -21.58 10.09
N LEU A 227 -8.35 -21.21 10.27
CA LEU A 227 -8.73 -20.17 11.21
C LEU A 227 -8.54 -20.58 12.68
N ARG A 228 -8.83 -21.86 13.01
CA ARG A 228 -8.71 -22.35 14.38
C ARG A 228 -7.26 -22.43 14.84
N PHE A 229 -6.37 -22.87 13.96
CA PHE A 229 -4.98 -23.16 14.29
C PHE A 229 -3.99 -22.09 13.79
N ALA A 230 -4.48 -20.89 13.45
CA ALA A 230 -3.63 -19.76 13.10
C ALA A 230 -2.63 -19.41 14.22
N ALA A 231 -1.43 -18.99 13.83
CA ALA A 231 -0.43 -18.43 14.73
C ALA A 231 -0.91 -17.08 15.27
N ARG A 232 -0.88 -16.92 16.60
CA ARG A 232 -1.41 -15.76 17.34
C ARG A 232 -0.40 -15.13 18.30
N SER A 233 0.88 -15.46 18.14
CA SER A 233 1.96 -14.95 18.98
C SER A 233 3.31 -15.11 18.28
N PRO A 234 4.31 -14.26 18.57
CA PRO A 234 5.67 -14.39 18.06
C PRO A 234 6.26 -15.79 18.26
N ASP A 235 6.14 -16.37 19.46
CA ASP A 235 6.69 -17.70 19.78
C ASP A 235 6.10 -18.80 18.90
N LEU A 236 4.77 -18.83 18.78
CA LEU A 236 4.09 -19.82 17.95
C LEU A 236 4.40 -19.63 16.47
N LEU A 237 4.49 -18.38 16.01
CA LEU A 237 4.90 -18.08 14.64
C LEU A 237 6.30 -18.64 14.37
N ASN A 238 7.27 -18.33 15.24
CA ASN A 238 8.64 -18.80 15.08
C ASN A 238 8.73 -20.33 15.13
N LYS A 239 8.04 -20.96 16.09
CA LYS A 239 7.94 -22.43 16.14
C LYS A 239 7.33 -23.01 14.86
N MET A 240 6.27 -22.38 14.33
CA MET A 240 5.66 -22.76 13.06
C MET A 240 6.50 -22.41 11.84
N LEU A 241 7.61 -21.71 12.00
CA LEU A 241 8.64 -21.48 10.98
C LEU A 241 9.96 -22.19 11.33
N ASP A 242 9.91 -23.22 12.18
CA ASP A 242 11.07 -24.02 12.56
C ASP A 242 12.22 -23.20 13.17
N TYR A 243 11.88 -22.12 13.86
CA TYR A 243 12.84 -21.18 14.43
C TYR A 243 13.78 -20.54 13.39
N SER A 244 13.32 -20.43 12.14
CA SER A 244 14.09 -19.85 11.04
C SER A 244 14.12 -18.31 11.03
N LEU A 245 13.39 -17.64 11.95
CA LEU A 245 13.41 -16.18 12.03
C LEU A 245 14.66 -15.73 12.79
N ASP A 246 15.35 -14.73 12.25
CA ASP A 246 16.51 -14.14 12.89
C ASP A 246 16.14 -13.35 14.16
N PRO A 247 17.12 -13.08 15.05
CA PRO A 247 16.86 -12.38 16.30
C PRO A 247 16.25 -10.98 16.15
N GLU A 248 16.63 -10.22 15.11
CA GLU A 248 16.12 -8.86 14.88
C GLU A 248 14.64 -8.91 14.47
N THR A 249 14.28 -9.83 13.57
CA THR A 249 12.88 -10.09 13.22
C THR A 249 12.08 -10.51 14.46
N MET A 250 12.63 -11.36 15.32
CA MET A 250 11.95 -11.78 16.55
C MET A 250 11.72 -10.61 17.51
N GLU A 251 12.68 -9.71 17.66
CA GLU A 251 12.54 -8.48 18.45
C GLU A 251 11.38 -7.62 17.94
N LEU A 252 11.33 -7.35 16.63
CA LEU A 252 10.23 -6.62 15.99
C LEU A 252 8.87 -7.29 16.24
N LEU A 253 8.79 -8.62 16.20
CA LEU A 253 7.53 -9.32 16.50
C LEU A 253 7.09 -9.15 17.96
N TYR A 254 8.03 -9.11 18.90
CA TYR A 254 7.70 -8.81 20.30
C TYR A 254 7.28 -7.35 20.50
N GLU A 255 7.95 -6.41 19.84
CA GLU A 255 7.54 -5.00 19.82
C GLU A 255 6.13 -4.83 19.25
N ALA A 256 5.84 -5.47 18.11
CA ALA A 256 4.50 -5.47 17.50
C ALA A 256 3.44 -6.01 18.46
N LYS A 257 3.74 -7.11 19.17
CA LYS A 257 2.84 -7.67 20.20
C LYS A 257 2.62 -6.68 21.34
N ASN A 258 3.66 -5.99 21.80
CA ASN A 258 3.58 -5.00 22.87
C ASN A 258 2.81 -3.74 22.44
N ALA A 259 2.93 -3.33 21.17
CA ALA A 259 2.13 -2.26 20.56
C ALA A 259 0.64 -2.65 20.39
N GLY A 260 0.30 -3.94 20.54
CA GLY A 260 -1.07 -4.44 20.44
C GLY A 260 -1.49 -4.85 19.04
N ILE A 261 -0.55 -4.99 18.09
CA ILE A 261 -0.84 -5.46 16.74
C ILE A 261 -1.35 -6.92 16.80
N PRO A 262 -2.53 -7.23 16.24
CA PRO A 262 -3.08 -8.58 16.31
C PRO A 262 -2.30 -9.58 15.46
N PHE A 263 -1.76 -10.62 16.08
CA PHE A 263 -1.16 -11.74 15.36
C PHE A 263 -2.25 -12.71 14.87
N PHE A 264 -2.30 -12.92 13.56
CA PHE A 264 -3.17 -13.94 12.96
C PHE A 264 -2.65 -14.36 11.60
N ILE A 265 -1.91 -15.48 11.55
CA ILE A 265 -1.37 -16.02 10.30
C ILE A 265 -1.76 -17.49 10.22
N ASN A 266 -2.50 -17.87 9.18
CA ASN A 266 -3.02 -19.21 9.08
C ASN A 266 -1.95 -20.25 8.67
N PRO A 267 -2.15 -21.54 9.01
CA PRO A 267 -1.21 -22.62 8.69
C PRO A 267 -0.89 -22.75 7.20
N TYR A 268 -1.88 -22.57 6.31
CA TYR A 268 -1.64 -22.63 4.87
C TYR A 268 -0.64 -21.56 4.42
N TYR A 269 -0.83 -20.31 4.84
CA TYR A 269 0.07 -19.21 4.50
C TYR A 269 1.49 -19.45 5.02
N LEU A 270 1.61 -19.96 6.25
CA LEU A 270 2.90 -20.35 6.82
C LEU A 270 3.58 -21.49 6.05
N SER A 271 2.80 -22.40 5.44
CA SER A 271 3.38 -23.47 4.61
C SER A 271 4.04 -22.96 3.32
N LEU A 272 3.71 -21.73 2.90
CA LEU A 272 4.33 -21.09 1.73
C LEU A 272 5.70 -20.46 2.04
N LEU A 273 6.05 -20.31 3.31
CA LEU A 273 7.29 -19.71 3.76
C LEU A 273 8.38 -20.76 3.95
N ASN A 274 9.54 -20.52 3.35
CA ASN A 274 10.71 -21.37 3.41
C ASN A 274 11.37 -21.30 4.79
N THR A 275 11.51 -22.40 5.50
CA THR A 275 12.28 -22.43 6.76
C THR A 275 13.79 -22.60 6.52
N SER A 276 14.14 -23.05 5.32
CA SER A 276 15.50 -23.10 4.79
C SER A 276 15.47 -22.61 3.35
N GLU A 277 16.40 -21.77 2.95
CA GLU A 277 16.40 -21.13 1.64
C GLU A 277 17.15 -21.99 0.60
N PRO A 278 16.49 -22.47 -0.47
CA PRO A 278 17.16 -23.19 -1.55
C PRO A 278 17.92 -22.21 -2.46
N ASP A 279 19.13 -22.58 -2.89
CA ASP A 279 19.97 -21.76 -3.78
C ASP A 279 19.25 -21.31 -5.06
N PHE A 280 18.37 -22.15 -5.62
CA PHE A 280 17.63 -21.85 -6.85
C PHE A 280 16.42 -20.93 -6.65
N SER A 281 16.06 -20.64 -5.39
CA SER A 281 14.87 -19.85 -5.04
C SER A 281 15.13 -18.90 -3.86
N VAL A 282 16.35 -18.36 -3.79
CA VAL A 282 16.71 -17.31 -2.82
C VAL A 282 15.78 -16.11 -2.98
N GLY A 283 15.19 -15.68 -1.88
CA GLY A 283 14.24 -14.58 -1.79
C GLY A 283 12.85 -14.87 -2.35
N ALA A 284 12.56 -16.11 -2.77
CA ALA A 284 11.31 -16.42 -3.49
C ALA A 284 10.04 -16.27 -2.63
N ASP A 285 10.16 -16.33 -1.30
CA ASP A 285 9.05 -16.14 -0.37
C ASP A 285 9.02 -14.75 0.30
N LEU A 286 9.98 -13.86 -0.01
CA LEU A 286 10.09 -12.53 0.61
C LEU A 286 8.80 -11.72 0.45
N ALA A 287 8.21 -11.73 -0.75
CA ALA A 287 6.95 -11.04 -1.00
C ALA A 287 5.81 -11.57 -0.12
N ILE A 288 5.83 -12.84 0.28
CA ILE A 288 4.84 -13.43 1.19
C ILE A 288 5.18 -13.06 2.64
N ARG A 289 6.46 -13.03 3.01
CA ARG A 289 6.94 -12.60 4.34
C ARG A 289 6.57 -11.16 4.64
N ASP A 290 6.81 -10.26 3.69
CA ASP A 290 6.50 -8.84 3.83
C ASP A 290 5.00 -8.59 4.07
N TYR A 291 4.13 -9.53 3.66
CA TYR A 291 2.69 -9.47 3.91
C TYR A 291 2.28 -9.89 5.32
N VAL A 292 3.12 -10.63 6.07
CA VAL A 292 2.74 -11.22 7.38
C VAL A 292 3.70 -10.90 8.53
N ILE A 293 4.91 -10.43 8.24
CA ILE A 293 5.89 -9.99 9.23
C ILE A 293 5.85 -8.45 9.28
N TYR A 294 5.64 -7.90 10.48
CA TYR A 294 5.47 -6.47 10.66
C TYR A 294 6.79 -5.72 10.49
N SER A 295 6.74 -4.59 9.77
CA SER A 295 7.87 -3.67 9.69
C SER A 295 7.93 -2.75 10.90
N LYS A 296 9.11 -2.18 11.15
CA LYS A 296 9.31 -1.21 12.24
C LYS A 296 8.41 0.01 12.08
N GLU A 297 8.25 0.52 10.86
CA GLU A 297 7.42 1.69 10.56
C GLU A 297 5.95 1.43 10.89
N LEU A 298 5.44 0.22 10.60
CA LEU A 298 4.08 -0.14 10.99
C LEU A 298 3.93 -0.19 12.50
N ILE A 299 4.92 -0.73 13.22
CA ILE A 299 4.90 -0.80 14.69
C ILE A 299 4.89 0.60 15.31
N GLU A 300 5.76 1.49 14.83
CA GLU A 300 5.85 2.87 15.31
C GLU A 300 4.61 3.70 15.00
N GLU A 301 3.94 3.43 13.87
CA GLU A 301 2.74 4.15 13.47
C GLU A 301 1.45 3.53 14.04
N PHE A 302 1.50 2.29 14.53
CA PHE A 302 0.35 1.65 15.17
C PHE A 302 -0.05 2.42 16.44
N GLY A 303 -1.32 2.80 16.52
CA GLY A 303 -1.84 3.79 17.49
C GLY A 303 -2.17 5.14 16.85
N HIS A 304 -1.61 5.42 15.67
CA HIS A 304 -1.77 6.69 14.95
C HIS A 304 -2.37 6.51 13.55
N ILE A 305 -2.54 5.26 13.09
CA ILE A 305 -3.10 4.97 11.78
C ILE A 305 -4.54 5.49 11.70
N VAL A 306 -4.82 6.23 10.64
CA VAL A 306 -6.16 6.72 10.31
C VAL A 306 -6.62 6.16 8.98
N ALA A 307 -7.91 6.33 8.68
CA ALA A 307 -8.46 5.86 7.42
C ALA A 307 -7.74 6.56 6.25
N TRP A 308 -7.29 5.76 5.27
CA TRP A 308 -6.62 6.26 4.07
C TRP A 308 -7.52 7.20 3.26
N GLU A 309 -8.82 6.90 3.26
CA GLU A 309 -9.82 7.51 2.41
C GLU A 309 -10.60 8.52 3.24
N LYS A 310 -10.65 9.78 2.77
CA LYS A 310 -11.28 10.87 3.54
C LYS A 310 -12.78 10.62 3.76
N GLU A 311 -13.41 9.90 2.83
CA GLU A 311 -14.82 9.52 2.88
C GLU A 311 -15.14 8.47 3.96
N ASP A 312 -14.12 7.76 4.46
CA ASP A 312 -14.27 6.80 5.56
C ASP A 312 -14.23 7.48 6.95
N ILE A 313 -13.96 8.78 7.00
CA ILE A 313 -14.16 9.58 8.22
C ILE A 313 -15.64 9.96 8.26
N VAL A 314 -16.39 9.29 9.14
CA VAL A 314 -17.84 9.44 9.26
C VAL A 314 -18.19 10.05 10.61
N GLU A 315 -18.98 11.12 10.59
CA GLU A 315 -19.56 11.72 11.79
C GLU A 315 -21.08 11.58 11.74
N PRO A 316 -21.73 11.01 12.78
CA PRO A 316 -23.18 10.89 12.82
C PRO A 316 -23.89 12.23 12.57
N GLY A 317 -24.86 12.22 11.66
CA GLY A 317 -25.64 13.41 11.30
C GLY A 317 -24.93 14.41 10.38
N LYS A 318 -23.69 14.14 9.95
CA LYS A 318 -22.97 14.97 8.98
C LYS A 318 -22.65 14.19 7.70
N PRO A 319 -22.73 14.83 6.52
CA PRO A 319 -22.23 14.22 5.30
C PRO A 319 -20.73 13.96 5.38
N ASN A 320 -20.27 12.81 4.88
CA ASN A 320 -18.84 12.55 4.71
C ASN A 320 -18.24 13.43 3.58
N ALA A 321 -16.95 13.27 3.30
CA ALA A 321 -16.24 14.05 2.26
C ALA A 321 -16.87 13.94 0.85
N ALA A 322 -17.61 12.85 0.56
CA ALA A 322 -18.33 12.66 -0.71
C ALA A 322 -19.79 13.16 -0.66
N GLY A 323 -20.23 13.77 0.44
CA GLY A 323 -21.56 14.35 0.60
C GLY A 323 -22.64 13.37 1.05
N TRP A 324 -22.27 12.18 1.55
CA TRP A 324 -23.24 11.17 2.00
C TRP A 324 -23.48 11.22 3.51
N LEU A 325 -24.75 11.30 3.91
CA LEU A 325 -25.16 11.00 5.27
C LEU A 325 -25.14 9.47 5.46
N LEU A 326 -24.22 8.99 6.28
CA LEU A 326 -24.07 7.56 6.58
C LEU A 326 -24.68 7.25 7.94
N PRO A 327 -25.39 6.12 8.07
CA PRO A 327 -26.13 5.82 9.28
C PRO A 327 -25.23 5.30 10.42
N ASN A 328 -24.03 4.83 10.09
CA ASN A 328 -23.00 4.43 11.04
C ASN A 328 -21.60 4.59 10.40
N GLU A 329 -20.56 4.55 11.24
CA GLU A 329 -19.16 4.72 10.83
C GLU A 329 -18.45 3.42 10.43
N THR A 330 -19.04 2.25 10.71
CA THR A 330 -18.30 0.98 10.68
C THR A 330 -18.78 -0.04 9.64
N ASN A 331 -20.05 -0.02 9.25
CA ASN A 331 -20.63 -1.06 8.40
C ASN A 331 -20.97 -0.57 7.00
N ILE A 332 -21.37 0.69 6.86
CA ILE A 332 -21.83 1.24 5.58
C ILE A 332 -20.89 2.36 5.17
N HIS A 333 -20.17 2.14 4.08
CA HIS A 333 -19.28 3.13 3.48
C HIS A 333 -19.83 3.51 2.10
N ARG A 334 -19.82 4.80 1.78
CA ARG A 334 -20.20 5.28 0.45
C ARG A 334 -19.29 6.42 0.02
N ARG A 335 -18.70 6.22 -1.16
CA ARG A 335 -17.78 7.17 -1.79
C ARG A 335 -18.25 7.54 -3.19
N TYR A 336 -18.80 6.57 -3.90
CA TYR A 336 -19.27 6.73 -5.28
C TYR A 336 -20.79 6.91 -5.33
N PRO A 337 -21.32 7.61 -6.36
CA PRO A 337 -22.75 7.77 -6.56
C PRO A 337 -23.50 6.45 -6.64
N GLU A 338 -23.00 5.47 -7.41
CA GLU A 338 -23.74 4.25 -7.73
C GLU A 338 -23.34 3.03 -6.89
N VAL A 339 -22.42 3.18 -5.92
CA VAL A 339 -21.87 2.04 -5.16
C VAL A 339 -21.76 2.37 -3.68
N ALA A 340 -22.31 1.48 -2.85
CA ALA A 340 -22.08 1.43 -1.41
C ALA A 340 -21.40 0.13 -1.02
N ILE A 341 -20.56 0.18 0.02
CA ILE A 341 -19.85 -0.96 0.58
C ILE A 341 -20.50 -1.31 1.92
N LEU A 342 -20.90 -2.57 2.05
CA LEU A 342 -21.43 -3.14 3.28
C LEU A 342 -20.39 -4.08 3.91
N ILE A 343 -20.06 -3.85 5.17
CA ILE A 343 -19.15 -4.68 5.97
C ILE A 343 -19.99 -5.39 7.03
N PRO A 344 -20.05 -6.74 7.03
CA PRO A 344 -20.80 -7.47 8.05
C PRO A 344 -20.17 -7.33 9.45
N ASP A 345 -20.99 -7.22 10.50
CA ASP A 345 -20.52 -7.21 11.90
C ASP A 345 -20.04 -8.57 12.41
N THR A 346 -20.42 -9.64 11.73
CA THR A 346 -20.18 -11.01 12.16
C THR A 346 -18.80 -11.49 11.67
N MET A 347 -18.54 -12.80 11.76
CA MET A 347 -17.38 -13.42 11.11
C MET A 347 -17.21 -13.06 9.61
N GLY A 348 -18.24 -12.50 8.95
CA GLY A 348 -18.11 -11.95 7.60
C GLY A 348 -17.06 -10.85 7.42
N ARG A 349 -16.54 -10.25 8.51
CA ARG A 349 -15.37 -9.34 8.49
C ARG A 349 -14.03 -10.00 8.79
N ALA A 350 -14.01 -11.29 9.12
CA ALA A 350 -12.79 -11.97 9.53
C ALA A 350 -11.92 -12.33 8.33
N CYS A 351 -10.72 -11.74 8.25
CA CYS A 351 -9.71 -12.15 7.28
C CYS A 351 -9.13 -13.52 7.65
N GLY A 352 -8.64 -14.26 6.65
CA GLY A 352 -7.89 -15.51 6.87
C GLY A 352 -6.48 -15.28 7.46
N GLY A 353 -6.03 -14.03 7.52
CA GLY A 353 -4.74 -13.58 8.05
C GLY A 353 -4.76 -12.05 8.18
N LEU A 354 -3.92 -11.49 9.06
CA LEU A 354 -3.68 -10.03 9.06
C LEU A 354 -2.58 -9.70 8.06
N CYS A 355 -2.91 -8.96 7.01
CA CYS A 355 -1.92 -8.39 6.12
C CYS A 355 -1.26 -7.17 6.79
N THR A 356 0.06 -7.07 6.73
CA THR A 356 0.83 -5.89 7.17
C THR A 356 0.37 -4.62 6.46
N SER A 357 0.03 -4.72 5.18
CA SER A 357 -0.47 -3.66 4.30
C SER A 357 -1.99 -3.43 4.38
N CYS A 358 -2.66 -3.90 5.44
CA CYS A 358 -4.11 -3.77 5.55
C CYS A 358 -4.56 -2.29 5.54
N GLN A 359 -5.34 -1.89 4.53
CA GLN A 359 -5.92 -0.55 4.44
C GLN A 359 -6.89 -0.21 5.59
N ARG A 360 -7.30 -1.21 6.37
CA ARG A 360 -8.18 -1.07 7.54
C ARG A 360 -7.48 -1.32 8.87
N MET A 361 -6.14 -1.22 8.90
CA MET A 361 -5.37 -1.40 10.13
C MET A 361 -5.83 -0.47 11.25
N TYR A 362 -6.30 0.75 10.92
CA TYR A 362 -6.89 1.69 11.89
C TYR A 362 -8.06 1.10 12.69
N ASP A 363 -8.83 0.19 12.10
CA ASP A 363 -10.01 -0.41 12.72
C ASP A 363 -9.64 -1.60 13.63
N PHE A 364 -8.50 -2.26 13.34
CA PHE A 364 -7.86 -3.21 14.26
C PHE A 364 -7.23 -2.50 15.46
N GLN A 365 -6.59 -1.35 15.25
CA GLN A 365 -6.04 -0.50 16.31
C GLN A 365 -7.13 -0.02 17.28
N ARG A 366 -8.32 0.32 16.79
CA ARG A 366 -9.49 0.67 17.62
C ARG A 366 -10.11 -0.53 18.34
N GLY A 367 -9.68 -1.75 18.03
CA GLY A 367 -10.22 -3.00 18.58
C GLY A 367 -11.57 -3.42 17.99
N HIS A 368 -12.15 -2.61 17.09
CA HIS A 368 -13.40 -2.93 16.41
C HIS A 368 -13.22 -4.16 15.52
N LEU A 369 -12.19 -4.22 14.68
CA LEU A 369 -11.77 -5.46 14.01
C LEU A 369 -10.81 -6.25 14.90
N ASN A 370 -11.04 -7.56 14.97
CA ASN A 370 -10.15 -8.48 15.68
C ASN A 370 -10.38 -9.92 15.20
N PHE A 371 -9.44 -10.80 15.55
CA PHE A 371 -9.50 -12.23 15.21
C PHE A 371 -10.10 -13.09 16.33
N ASN A 372 -10.90 -12.50 17.21
CA ASN A 372 -11.64 -13.26 18.22
C ASN A 372 -12.96 -13.77 17.64
N LEU A 373 -12.85 -14.76 16.75
CA LEU A 373 -13.97 -15.26 15.93
C LEU A 373 -15.19 -15.72 16.76
N GLU A 374 -14.98 -16.17 17.99
CA GLU A 374 -16.05 -16.60 18.90
C GLU A 374 -16.82 -15.44 19.53
N LYS A 375 -16.21 -14.25 19.61
CA LYS A 375 -16.81 -13.03 20.17
C LYS A 375 -17.27 -12.04 19.09
N LEU A 376 -17.14 -12.39 17.81
CA LEU A 376 -17.62 -11.59 16.67
C LEU A 376 -19.14 -11.72 16.50
N VAL A 377 -19.88 -11.11 17.42
CA VAL A 377 -21.35 -10.98 17.37
C VAL A 377 -21.73 -9.51 17.20
N PRO A 378 -22.82 -9.19 16.46
CA PRO A 378 -23.28 -7.81 16.34
C PRO A 378 -23.70 -7.28 17.72
N GLY A 379 -23.20 -6.12 18.11
CA GLY A 379 -23.60 -5.45 19.35
C GLY A 379 -24.99 -4.81 19.28
N GLU A 380 -25.48 -4.54 18.07
CA GLU A 380 -26.74 -3.84 17.79
C GLU A 380 -27.46 -4.50 16.60
N LYS A 381 -28.78 -4.28 16.50
CA LYS A 381 -29.56 -4.78 15.35
C LYS A 381 -29.52 -3.78 14.20
N TRP A 382 -29.74 -4.27 12.97
CA TRP A 382 -29.82 -3.40 11.79
C TRP A 382 -30.89 -2.31 11.90
N SER A 383 -32.02 -2.58 12.55
CA SER A 383 -33.05 -1.57 12.81
C SER A 383 -32.51 -0.36 13.56
N ASP A 384 -31.57 -0.60 14.47
CA ASP A 384 -31.00 0.42 15.35
C ASP A 384 -29.83 1.12 14.63
N LYS A 385 -29.16 0.41 13.70
CA LYS A 385 -28.05 0.95 12.90
C LYS A 385 -28.45 1.76 11.68
N LEU A 386 -29.71 1.72 11.28
CA LEU A 386 -30.23 2.35 10.06
C LEU A 386 -31.23 3.47 10.36
N ILE A 387 -31.19 4.09 11.54
CA ILE A 387 -32.21 5.06 12.01
C ILE A 387 -32.43 6.25 11.04
N TYR A 388 -31.47 6.56 10.18
CA TYR A 388 -31.55 7.66 9.20
C TYR A 388 -31.93 7.22 7.77
N LEU A 389 -32.23 5.94 7.57
CA LEU A 389 -32.70 5.34 6.31
C LEU A 389 -34.10 4.75 6.52
#